data_AF-A0A434LZ75-F1
#
_entry.id   AF-A0A434LZ75-F1
#
_cell.length_a   1.000
_cell.length_b   1.000
_cell.length_c   1.000
_cell.angle_alpha   90.00
_cell.angle_beta   90.00
_cell.angle_gamma   90.00
#
_symmetry.space_group_name_H-M   'P 1'
#
loop_
_entity.id
_entity.type
_entity.pdbx_description
1 polymer ?
#
loop_
_entity_poly.entity_id
_entity_poly.type
_entity_poly.pdbx_seq_one_letter_code
_entity_poly.pdbx_strand_id
1 'polypeptide(L)'
;ASVEDVDIGIRDGLALRWSFMGPFETIDLNAPGGVRDYVERYQTIYSNIFPQMLRRVDWAGEVIETVEADRRKRLPREELVERQVWRDRRLMALAAHKKKSDQEFGR
;
A
#
# COMPACT_ATOMS: atom_id res chain seq x y z
N ALA A 1 -8.02 -0.89 -14.12
CA ALA A 1 -6.78 -0.33 -13.56
C ALA A 1 -5.62 -1.13 -14.13
N SER A 2 -4.61 -0.45 -14.67
CA SER A 2 -3.34 -1.04 -15.05
C SER A 2 -2.50 -1.40 -13.81
N VAL A 3 -1.38 -2.09 -13.99
CA VAL A 3 -0.45 -2.43 -12.90
C VAL A 3 0.04 -1.18 -12.17
N GLU A 4 0.30 -0.09 -12.90
CA GLU A 4 0.75 1.16 -12.27
C GLU A 4 -0.39 1.95 -11.63
N ASP A 5 -1.62 1.86 -12.13
CA ASP A 5 -2.75 2.49 -11.43
C ASP A 5 -2.91 1.89 -10.02
N VAL A 6 -2.65 0.57 -9.89
CA VAL A 6 -2.60 -0.11 -8.59
C VAL A 6 -1.40 0.37 -7.77
N ASP A 7 -0.19 0.42 -8.35
CA ASP A 7 1.00 0.94 -7.66
C ASP A 7 0.80 2.38 -7.18
N ILE A 8 0.18 3.26 -7.98
CA ILE A 8 -0.14 4.65 -7.62
C ILE A 8 -1.14 4.68 -6.46
N GLY A 9 -2.22 3.90 -6.53
CA GLY A 9 -3.23 3.85 -5.47
C GLY A 9 -2.64 3.45 -4.11
N ILE A 10 -1.64 2.57 -4.12
CA ILE A 10 -0.91 2.18 -2.91
C ILE A 10 0.16 3.22 -2.54
N ARG A 11 1.15 3.44 -3.41
CA ARG A 11 2.35 4.27 -3.17
C ARG A 11 2.02 5.72 -2.84
N ASP A 12 1.11 6.30 -3.61
CA ASP A 12 0.81 7.74 -3.56
C ASP A 12 -0.50 8.02 -2.77
N GLY A 13 -1.20 6.96 -2.34
CA GLY A 13 -2.44 7.05 -1.57
C GLY A 13 -2.37 6.27 -0.25
N LEU A 14 -2.80 5.01 -0.28
CA LEU A 14 -3.07 4.22 0.92
C LEU A 14 -1.84 4.05 1.84
N ALA A 15 -0.67 3.79 1.27
CA ALA A 15 0.52 3.43 2.04
C ALA A 15 1.24 4.62 2.70
N LEU A 16 0.92 5.86 2.30
CA LEU A 16 1.53 7.05 2.91
C LEU A 16 1.24 7.10 4.41
N ARG A 17 -0.02 6.88 4.82
CA ARG A 17 -0.38 6.85 6.25
C ARG A 17 0.22 5.64 6.97
N TRP A 18 0.35 4.50 6.27
CA TRP A 18 0.99 3.30 6.81
C TRP A 18 2.50 3.43 6.98
N SER A 19 3.08 4.47 6.38
CA SER A 19 4.45 4.85 6.69
C SER A 19 4.57 5.43 8.09
N PHE A 20 3.49 5.79 8.79
CA PHE A 20 3.53 6.36 10.15
C PHE A 20 2.81 5.48 11.16
N MET A 21 1.59 5.02 10.85
CA MET A 21 0.72 4.28 11.77
C MET A 21 0.24 2.94 11.19
N GLY A 22 -0.12 2.00 12.07
CA GLY A 22 -0.65 0.71 11.66
C GLY A 22 -2.09 0.78 11.09
N PRO A 23 -2.59 -0.30 10.47
CA PRO A 23 -3.95 -0.34 9.92
C PRO A 23 -5.04 -0.28 11.01
N PHE A 24 -4.77 -0.77 12.22
CA PHE A 24 -5.75 -0.69 13.32
C PHE A 24 -5.89 0.74 13.87
N GLU A 25 -4.76 1.41 14.11
CA GLU A 25 -4.75 2.83 14.47
C GLU A 25 -5.35 3.69 13.36
N THR A 26 -5.10 3.34 12.09
CA THR A 26 -5.74 3.99 10.95
C THR A 26 -7.27 3.92 11.05
N ILE A 27 -7.87 2.77 11.34
CA ILE A 27 -9.33 2.66 11.41
C ILE A 27 -9.89 3.28 12.70
N ASP A 28 -9.12 3.27 13.79
CA ASP A 28 -9.47 3.95 15.03
C ASP A 28 -9.57 5.47 14.80
N LEU A 29 -8.60 6.05 14.10
CA LEU A 29 -8.58 7.49 13.79
C LEU A 29 -9.52 7.90 12.64
N ASN A 30 -10.01 6.96 11.84
CA ASN A 30 -10.90 7.24 10.72
C ASN A 30 -12.39 7.33 11.11
N ALA A 31 -12.73 7.10 12.39
CA ALA A 31 -14.10 7.23 12.89
C ALA A 31 -14.11 8.06 14.18
N PRO A 32 -15.05 9.01 14.35
CA PRO A 32 -15.11 9.85 15.56
C PRO A 32 -15.21 9.06 16.87
N GLY A 33 -15.86 7.88 16.85
CA GLY A 33 -15.99 7.00 18.01
C GLY A 33 -14.94 5.89 18.11
N GLY A 34 -13.82 6.00 17.38
CA GLY A 34 -12.77 4.98 17.39
C GLY A 34 -13.15 3.72 16.60
N VAL A 35 -12.40 2.65 16.82
CA VAL A 35 -12.49 1.39 16.07
C VAL A 35 -13.88 0.76 16.10
N ARG A 36 -14.63 0.92 17.20
CA ARG A 36 -16.00 0.39 17.29
C ARG A 36 -16.95 1.09 16.33
N ASP A 37 -16.94 2.42 16.33
CA ASP A 37 -17.75 3.25 15.40
C ASP A 37 -17.35 2.95 13.94
N TYR A 38 -16.06 2.78 13.67
CA TYR A 38 -15.59 2.36 12.35
C TYR A 38 -16.22 1.03 11.91
N VAL A 39 -16.15 0.00 12.78
CA VAL A 39 -16.71 -1.32 12.47
C VAL A 39 -18.23 -1.24 12.27
N GLU A 40 -18.96 -0.53 13.13
CA GLU A 40 -20.42 -0.36 13.01
C GLU A 40 -20.81 0.31 11.68
N ARG A 41 -20.04 1.29 11.20
CA ARG A 41 -20.27 1.96 9.90
C ARG A 41 -19.96 1.08 8.70
N TYR A 42 -18.83 0.39 8.72
CA TYR A 42 -18.26 -0.21 7.51
C TYR A 42 -18.41 -1.73 7.42
N GLN A 43 -18.77 -2.43 8.50
CA GLN A 43 -18.93 -3.89 8.49
C GLN A 43 -19.90 -4.35 7.39
N THR A 44 -21.06 -3.70 7.25
CA THR A 44 -22.04 -4.09 6.21
C THR A 44 -21.47 -3.96 4.81
N ILE A 45 -20.67 -2.91 4.54
CA ILE A 45 -20.01 -2.73 3.25
C ILE A 45 -19.01 -3.86 3.00
N TYR A 46 -18.14 -4.17 3.98
CA TYR A 46 -17.17 -5.25 3.83
C TYR A 46 -17.83 -6.62 3.68
N SER A 47 -18.88 -6.90 4.45
CA SER A 47 -19.65 -8.13 4.33
C SER A 47 -20.28 -8.31 2.94
N ASN A 48 -20.72 -7.22 2.32
CA ASN A 48 -21.30 -7.25 0.97
C ASN A 48 -20.24 -7.43 -0.14
N ILE A 49 -19.03 -6.88 0.06
CA ILE A 49 -17.94 -6.97 -0.93
C ILE A 49 -17.20 -8.32 -0.82
N PHE A 50 -17.08 -8.88 0.38
CA PHE A 50 -16.25 -10.06 0.64
C PHE A 50 -16.55 -11.28 -0.27
N PRO A 51 -17.81 -11.62 -0.60
CA PRO A 51 -18.10 -12.72 -1.52
C PRO A 51 -17.45 -12.58 -2.90
N GLN A 52 -17.25 -11.36 -3.38
CA GLN A 52 -16.58 -11.08 -4.66
C GLN A 52 -15.07 -11.33 -4.60
N MET A 53 -14.49 -11.34 -3.40
CA MET A 53 -13.05 -11.47 -3.16
C MET A 53 -12.62 -12.91 -2.83
N LEU A 54 -13.57 -13.86 -2.77
CA LEU A 54 -13.29 -15.26 -2.43
C LEU A 54 -12.49 -15.99 -3.51
N ARG A 55 -12.58 -15.55 -4.76
CA ARG A 55 -11.84 -16.16 -5.86
C ARG A 55 -10.37 -15.79 -5.76
N ARG A 56 -9.52 -16.79 -5.55
CA ARG A 56 -8.07 -16.65 -5.76
C ARG A 56 -7.78 -16.56 -7.25
N VAL A 57 -7.02 -15.54 -7.64
CA VAL A 57 -6.48 -15.40 -8.99
C VAL A 57 -5.27 -16.34 -9.14
N ASP A 58 -5.21 -17.07 -10.26
CA ASP A 58 -4.03 -17.83 -10.64
C ASP A 58 -2.97 -16.87 -11.20
N TRP A 59 -1.77 -16.95 -10.65
CA TRP A 59 -0.64 -16.13 -11.11
C TRP A 59 0.06 -16.73 -12.30
N ALA A 60 -0.16 -18.02 -12.60
CA ALA A 60 0.31 -18.62 -13.84
C ALA A 60 -0.50 -18.09 -15.04
N GLY A 61 0.17 -17.93 -16.19
CA GLY A 61 -0.46 -17.50 -17.44
C GLY A 61 -0.63 -15.99 -17.55
N GLU A 62 -1.79 -15.52 -17.99
CA GLU A 62 -2.00 -14.15 -18.47
C GLU A 62 -1.66 -13.05 -17.43
N VAL A 63 -1.86 -13.34 -16.14
CA VAL A 63 -1.59 -12.38 -15.06
C VAL A 63 -0.11 -12.05 -14.97
N ILE A 64 0.77 -13.05 -14.95
CA ILE A 64 2.21 -12.80 -14.87
C ILE A 64 2.74 -12.13 -16.13
N GLU A 65 2.25 -12.52 -17.31
CA GLU A 65 2.65 -11.91 -18.59
C GLU A 65 2.27 -10.41 -18.63
N THR A 66 1.06 -10.07 -18.15
CA THR A 66 0.59 -8.69 -18.06
C THR A 66 1.44 -7.89 -17.09
N VAL A 67 1.69 -8.43 -15.89
CA VAL A 67 2.48 -7.76 -14.85
C VAL A 67 3.92 -7.55 -15.30
N GLU A 68 4.57 -8.57 -15.87
CA GLU A 68 5.93 -8.46 -16.36
C GLU A 68 6.04 -7.41 -17.46
N ALA A 69 5.20 -7.49 -18.50
CA ALA A 69 5.22 -6.54 -19.61
C ALA A 69 5.04 -5.10 -19.14
N ASP A 70 4.08 -4.84 -18.24
CA ASP A 70 3.84 -3.49 -17.72
C ASP A 70 4.96 -2.98 -16.81
N ARG A 71 5.61 -3.86 -16.04
CA ARG A 71 6.80 -3.48 -15.25
C ARG A 71 8.01 -3.22 -16.16
N ARG A 72 8.22 -4.01 -17.22
CA ARG A 72 9.33 -3.85 -18.16
C ARG A 72 9.24 -2.56 -18.98
N LYS A 73 8.03 -2.09 -19.30
CA LYS A 73 7.82 -0.75 -19.92
C LYS A 73 8.36 0.41 -19.07
N ARG A 74 8.46 0.24 -17.75
CA ARG A 74 8.88 1.29 -16.80
C ARG A 74 10.30 1.13 -16.30
N LEU A 75 10.81 -0.09 -16.31
CA LEU A 75 12.11 -0.43 -15.76
C LEU A 75 12.66 -1.64 -16.52
N PRO A 76 13.71 -1.48 -17.33
CA PRO A 76 14.44 -2.59 -17.93
C PRO A 76 14.95 -3.59 -16.88
N ARG A 77 15.21 -4.83 -17.30
CA ARG A 77 15.62 -5.90 -16.36
C ARG A 77 17.02 -5.67 -15.81
N GLU A 78 17.85 -5.06 -16.62
CA GLU A 78 19.25 -4.76 -16.38
C GLU A 78 19.40 -3.69 -15.28
N GLU A 79 18.42 -2.80 -15.15
CA GLU A 79 18.41 -1.70 -14.17
C GLU A 79 17.78 -2.09 -12.82
N LEU A 80 17.35 -3.34 -12.63
CA LEU A 80 16.69 -3.78 -11.39
C LEU A 80 17.57 -3.54 -10.15
N VAL A 81 18.88 -3.80 -10.26
CA VAL A 81 19.82 -3.62 -9.15
C VAL A 81 19.94 -2.14 -8.76
N GLU A 82 20.09 -1.25 -9.74
CA GLU A 82 20.17 0.19 -9.48
C GLU A 82 18.85 0.72 -8.87
N ARG A 83 17.72 0.20 -9.34
CA ARG A 83 16.41 0.54 -8.77
C ARG A 83 16.25 0.08 -7.33
N GLN A 84 16.81 -1.09 -6.97
CA GLN A 84 16.83 -1.55 -5.58
C GLN A 84 17.67 -0.62 -4.70
N VAL A 85 18.85 -0.20 -5.17
CA VAL A 85 19.70 0.78 -4.45
C VAL A 85 18.96 2.11 -4.27
N TRP A 86 18.25 2.59 -5.29
CA TRP A 86 17.40 3.78 -5.17
C TRP A 86 16.31 3.60 -4.10
N ARG A 87 15.62 2.45 -4.07
CA ARG A 87 14.57 2.15 -3.09
C ARG A 87 15.15 2.18 -1.69
N ASP A 88 16.28 1.53 -1.47
CA ASP A 88 16.87 1.42 -0.14
C ASP A 88 17.34 2.78 0.38
N ARG A 89 17.91 3.63 -0.49
CA ARG A 89 18.22 5.04 -0.17
C ARG A 89 16.98 5.84 0.24
N ARG A 90 15.86 5.66 -0.47
CA ARG A 90 14.58 6.32 -0.14
C ARG A 90 14.04 5.83 1.21
N LEU A 91 14.16 4.54 1.51
CA LEU A 91 13.73 3.97 2.79
C LEU A 91 14.59 4.46 3.95
N MET A 92 15.91 4.58 3.78
CA MET A 92 16.79 5.17 4.79
C MET A 92 16.42 6.64 5.08
N ALA A 93 16.17 7.43 4.02
CA ALA A 93 15.74 8.81 4.17
C ALA A 93 14.38 8.92 4.89
N LEU A 94 13.43 8.05 4.56
CA LEU A 94 12.13 7.98 5.23
C LEU A 94 12.29 7.61 6.71
N ALA A 95 13.14 6.65 7.06
CA ALA A 95 13.39 6.28 8.45
C ALA A 95 13.97 7.45 9.26
N ALA A 96 14.91 8.20 8.68
CA ALA A 96 15.44 9.41 9.30
C ALA A 96 14.36 10.49 9.47
N HIS A 97 13.52 10.70 8.45
CA HIS A 97 12.38 11.61 8.52
C HIS A 97 11.41 11.22 9.63
N LYS A 98 11.00 9.95 9.71
CA LYS A 98 10.11 9.45 10.77
C LYS A 98 10.69 9.71 12.16
N LYS A 99 11.97 9.40 12.38
CA LYS A 99 12.63 9.67 13.67
C LYS A 99 12.56 11.15 14.05
N LYS A 100 12.73 12.05 13.08
CA LYS A 100 12.58 13.49 13.31
C LYS A 100 11.12 13.86 13.61
N SER A 101 10.18 13.35 12.83
CA SER A 101 8.75 13.56 13.06
C SER A 101 8.31 13.09 14.44
N ASP A 102 8.77 11.93 14.91
CA ASP A 102 8.46 11.41 16.24
C ASP A 102 8.96 12.36 17.35
N GLN A 103 10.07 13.07 17.13
CA GLN A 103 10.59 14.08 18.07
C GLN A 103 9.79 15.38 18.05
N GLU A 104 9.24 15.74 16.89
CA GLU A 104 8.53 17.00 16.66
C GLU A 104 7.04 16.92 17.01
N PHE A 105 6.40 15.80 16.65
CA PHE A 105 4.95 15.60 16.78
C PHE A 105 4.58 14.52 17.81
N GLY A 106 5.56 13.85 18.40
CA GLY A 106 5.33 12.68 19.22
C GLY A 106 5.13 11.42 18.39
N ARG A 107 5.07 10.29 19.09
CA ARG A 107 4.77 9.00 18.51
C ARG A 107 3.35 8.59 18.85
#